data_AF-A0A7S0QC38-F1
#
_entry.id   AF-A0A7S0QC38-F1
#
_cell.length_a   1.000
_cell.length_b   1.000
_cell.length_c   1.000
_cell.angle_alpha   90.00
_cell.angle_beta   90.00
_cell.angle_gamma   90.00
#
_symmetry.space_group_name_H-M   'P 1'
#
loop_
_entity.id
_entity.type
_entity.pdbx_description
1 polymer ?
#
loop_
_entity_poly.entity_id
_entity_poly.type
_entity_poly.pdbx_seq_one_letter_code
_entity_poly.pdbx_strand_id
1 'polypeptide(L)'
;MDARRLLKRLRTLLPTSPALPLPSQCLIHSETAVEHELGSRAAPPDDGFQRRGAVLAGLGHATAAACMWQLAGRTLQPGRSLMARSQREDMWKALLRRERDVFGCACALWPEDVEVLVNSVWGRRCALSGECLGGEKSLVLTRWERVYPASLGNTVLLTKQLAEEHDAADVPFALIEPQLVEAVRQCLASAVVTFS
;
A
#
# COMPACT_ATOMS: atom_id res chain seq x y z
N MET A 1 -24.66 -14.54 -0.82
CA MET A 1 -24.42 -13.32 -0.01
C MET A 1 -24.95 -12.13 -0.77
N ASP A 2 -25.71 -11.27 -0.11
CA ASP A 2 -26.60 -10.28 -0.72
C ASP A 2 -25.85 -9.00 -1.14
N ALA A 3 -25.80 -8.69 -2.44
CA ALA A 3 -25.08 -7.53 -3.01
C ALA A 3 -25.50 -6.20 -2.35
N ARG A 4 -26.76 -6.13 -1.89
CA ARG A 4 -27.30 -4.98 -1.15
C ARG A 4 -26.64 -4.75 0.21
N ARG A 5 -26.12 -5.80 0.87
CA ARG A 5 -25.36 -5.66 2.13
C ARG A 5 -23.93 -5.18 1.89
N LEU A 6 -23.32 -5.53 0.76
CA LEU A 6 -22.02 -5.02 0.33
C LEU A 6 -22.10 -3.52 -0.01
N LEU A 7 -23.11 -3.11 -0.77
CA LEU A 7 -23.35 -1.70 -1.10
C LEU A 7 -23.66 -0.84 0.13
N LYS A 8 -24.44 -1.35 1.10
CA LYS A 8 -24.70 -0.63 2.36
C LYS A 8 -23.43 -0.49 3.21
N ARG A 9 -22.49 -1.44 3.14
CA ARG A 9 -21.22 -1.41 3.88
C ARG A 9 -20.15 -0.56 3.21
N LEU A 10 -20.09 -0.53 1.88
CA LEU A 10 -19.26 0.41 1.13
C LEU A 10 -19.72 1.86 1.39
N ARG A 11 -21.04 2.09 1.48
CA ARG A 11 -21.61 3.40 1.87
C ARG A 11 -21.26 3.84 3.30
N THR A 12 -21.03 2.92 4.23
CA THR A 12 -20.58 3.25 5.59
C THR A 12 -19.07 3.48 5.71
N LEU A 13 -18.30 3.14 4.67
CA LEU A 13 -16.85 3.36 4.60
C LEU A 13 -16.47 4.55 3.70
N LEU A 14 -17.42 5.08 2.92
CA LEU A 14 -17.27 6.38 2.26
C LEU A 14 -17.34 7.49 3.33
N PRO A 15 -16.29 8.30 3.51
CA PRO A 15 -16.29 9.37 4.49
C PRO A 15 -17.37 10.41 4.12
N THR A 16 -18.34 10.57 5.01
CA THR A 16 -19.32 11.66 4.94
C THR A 16 -18.64 12.98 5.30
N SER A 17 -18.38 13.81 4.28
CA SER A 17 -18.16 15.27 4.36
C SER A 17 -16.89 15.78 5.06
N PRO A 18 -16.47 17.04 4.77
CA PRO A 18 -15.07 17.43 4.69
C PRO A 18 -14.55 17.88 6.05
N ALA A 19 -13.67 17.09 6.64
CA ALA A 19 -12.69 17.62 7.57
C ALA A 19 -11.51 18.15 6.74
N LEU A 20 -11.17 19.41 6.96
CA LEU A 20 -10.05 20.16 6.38
C LEU A 20 -8.78 19.31 6.17
N PRO A 21 -8.05 19.50 5.06
CA PRO A 21 -6.86 18.70 4.78
C PRO A 21 -5.76 19.01 5.80
N LEU A 22 -5.42 18.02 6.63
CA LEU A 22 -4.18 18.03 7.40
C LEU A 22 -3.01 17.78 6.42
N PRO A 23 -1.95 18.60 6.42
CA PRO A 23 -0.90 18.47 5.43
C PRO A 23 -0.03 17.24 5.71
N SER A 24 0.24 16.52 4.61
CA SER A 24 1.44 15.74 4.28
C SER A 24 2.20 15.15 5.46
N GLN A 25 1.89 13.89 5.79
CA GLN A 25 2.71 13.09 6.69
C GLN A 25 4.04 12.79 6.01
N CYS A 26 5.09 13.51 6.41
CA CYS A 26 6.46 13.17 6.05
C CYS A 26 6.85 11.90 6.84
N LEU A 27 6.73 10.73 6.21
CA LEU A 27 7.20 9.47 6.75
C LEU A 27 8.73 9.48 6.79
N ILE A 28 9.30 9.63 7.99
CA ILE A 28 10.74 9.43 8.20
C ILE A 28 10.93 8.01 8.71
N HIS A 29 11.39 7.12 7.82
CA HIS A 29 11.86 5.80 8.20
C HIS A 29 13.29 5.90 8.71
N SER A 30 13.52 5.56 9.98
CA SER A 30 14.85 5.35 10.55
C SER A 30 14.84 3.96 11.18
N GLU A 31 15.32 2.95 10.45
CA GLU A 31 15.50 1.60 10.96
C GLU A 31 16.93 1.42 11.47
N THR A 32 17.07 1.23 12.79
CA THR A 32 18.28 0.67 13.38
C THR A 32 17.88 -0.58 14.15
N ALA A 33 17.91 -1.73 13.47
CA ALA A 33 17.79 -3.03 14.12
C ALA A 33 19.11 -3.34 14.83
N VAL A 34 19.07 -3.37 16.16
CA VAL A 34 20.12 -4.00 16.98
C VAL A 34 19.49 -5.24 17.59
N GLU A 35 19.61 -6.37 16.88
CA GLU A 35 19.33 -7.69 17.46
C GLU A 35 20.52 -8.11 18.31
N HIS A 36 20.24 -8.42 19.58
CA HIS A 36 21.22 -8.81 20.58
C HIS A 36 21.22 -10.34 20.69
N GLU A 37 21.98 -11.02 19.83
CA GLU A 37 22.18 -12.48 19.93
C GLU A 37 23.61 -12.79 20.33
N LEU A 38 23.77 -13.37 21.54
CA LEU A 38 24.98 -14.03 21.98
C LEU A 38 25.16 -15.32 21.16
N GLY A 39 26.13 -15.33 20.25
CA GLY A 39 26.50 -16.53 19.51
C GLY A 39 27.88 -16.40 18.88
N SER A 40 28.89 -16.95 19.56
CA SER A 40 30.29 -16.99 19.10
C SER A 40 30.42 -17.70 17.75
N ARG A 41 30.75 -16.94 16.69
CA ARG A 41 31.36 -17.49 15.47
C ARG A 41 32.24 -16.42 14.81
N ALA A 42 33.40 -16.87 14.31
CA ALA A 42 34.54 -16.06 13.89
C ALA A 42 34.19 -14.91 12.92
N ALA A 43 34.78 -13.74 13.18
CA ALA A 43 34.53 -12.47 12.50
C ALA A 43 35.10 -12.42 11.06
N PRO A 44 34.31 -12.02 10.04
CA PRO A 44 34.84 -11.41 8.82
C PRO A 44 35.33 -9.97 9.09
N PRO A 45 36.21 -9.40 8.24
CA PRO A 45 36.86 -8.12 8.50
C PRO A 45 35.88 -6.94 8.57
N ASP A 46 36.22 -6.00 9.45
CA ASP A 46 35.52 -4.80 9.91
C ASP A 46 34.58 -4.08 8.91
N ASP A 47 33.27 -4.33 9.06
CA ASP A 47 32.15 -3.49 8.56
C ASP A 47 31.56 -2.58 9.67
N GLY A 48 32.23 -2.49 10.82
CA GLY A 48 31.72 -1.80 12.01
C GLY A 48 31.56 -0.28 11.85
N PHE A 49 32.33 0.34 10.93
CA PHE A 49 32.29 1.78 10.69
C PHE A 49 31.06 2.22 9.88
N GLN A 50 30.62 1.43 8.89
CA GLN A 50 29.44 1.75 8.08
C GLN A 50 28.14 1.64 8.87
N ARG A 51 28.01 0.64 9.76
CA ARG A 51 26.83 0.49 10.62
C ARG A 51 26.68 1.65 11.61
N ARG A 52 27.77 2.16 12.19
CA ARG A 52 27.74 3.33 13.09
C ARG A 52 27.36 4.63 12.36
N GLY A 53 27.85 4.81 11.14
CA GLY A 53 27.48 5.96 10.30
C GLY A 53 25.99 5.98 9.95
N ALA A 54 25.43 4.84 9.55
CA ALA A 54 23.99 4.72 9.25
C ALA A 54 23.11 4.98 10.48
N VAL A 55 23.50 4.48 11.65
CA VAL A 55 22.80 4.74 12.93
C VAL A 55 22.83 6.23 13.30
N LEU A 56 24.00 6.88 13.19
CA LEU A 56 24.14 8.31 13.45
C LEU A 56 23.35 9.17 12.44
N ALA A 57 23.33 8.78 11.17
CA ALA A 57 22.54 9.44 10.14
C ALA A 57 21.03 9.30 10.41
N GLY A 58 20.57 8.12 10.83
CA GLY A 58 19.17 7.89 11.22
C GLY A 58 18.74 8.73 12.43
N LEU A 59 19.61 8.83 13.44
CA LEU A 59 19.40 9.71 14.60
C LEU A 59 19.29 11.18 14.20
N GLY A 60 20.11 11.64 13.24
CA GLY A 60 20.06 13.02 12.72
C GLY A 60 18.76 13.34 12.00
N HIS A 61 18.22 12.40 11.21
CA HIS A 61 16.92 12.58 10.56
C HIS A 61 15.78 12.59 11.59
N ALA A 62 15.82 11.71 12.58
CA ALA A 62 14.82 11.66 13.64
C ALA A 62 14.79 12.94 14.48
N THR A 63 15.96 13.50 14.82
CA THR A 63 16.05 14.76 15.59
C THR A 63 15.58 15.95 14.76
N ALA A 64 15.94 16.01 13.47
CA ALA A 64 15.44 17.04 12.55
C ALA A 64 13.91 16.98 12.42
N ALA A 65 13.34 15.77 12.28
CA ALA A 65 11.89 15.56 12.30
C ALA A 65 11.25 16.12 13.56
N ALA A 66 11.78 15.75 14.72
CA ALA A 66 11.27 16.17 16.02
C ALA A 66 11.31 17.69 16.17
N CYS A 67 12.40 18.35 15.72
CA CYS A 67 12.52 19.80 15.74
C CYS A 67 11.49 20.47 14.81
N MET A 68 11.28 19.96 13.60
CA MET A 68 10.27 20.50 12.67
C MET A 68 8.86 20.41 13.26
N TRP A 69 8.53 19.29 13.92
CA TRP A 69 7.25 19.11 14.59
C TRP A 69 7.08 20.07 15.78
N GLN A 70 8.11 20.23 16.61
CA GLN A 70 8.11 21.20 17.71
C GLN A 70 7.92 22.64 17.21
N LEU A 71 8.60 23.04 16.13
CA LEU A 71 8.42 24.35 15.50
C LEU A 71 7.01 24.54 14.95
N ALA A 72 6.38 23.47 14.46
CA ALA A 72 4.99 23.49 14.01
C ALA A 72 3.96 23.46 15.17
N GLY A 73 4.41 23.46 16.43
CA GLY A 73 3.53 23.35 17.60
C GLY A 73 2.82 22.00 17.71
N ARG A 74 3.37 20.95 17.09
CA ARG A 74 2.79 19.61 17.05
C ARG A 74 3.74 18.59 17.70
N THR A 75 3.17 17.57 18.32
CA THR A 75 3.96 16.45 18.86
C THR A 75 4.20 15.41 17.77
N LEU A 76 5.46 15.03 17.55
CA LEU A 76 5.80 13.94 16.64
C LEU A 76 5.06 12.67 17.07
N GLN A 77 4.17 12.17 16.21
CA GLN A 77 3.54 10.88 16.42
C GLN A 77 4.24 9.83 15.55
N PRO A 78 4.78 8.75 16.14
CA PRO A 78 5.34 7.67 15.35
C PRO A 78 4.23 7.08 14.48
N GLY A 79 4.41 7.15 13.15
CA GLY A 79 3.53 6.48 12.22
C GLY A 79 3.63 4.97 12.43
N ARG A 80 2.50 4.30 12.67
CA ARG A 80 2.48 2.84 12.74
C ARG A 80 2.32 2.30 11.33
N SER A 81 3.35 1.60 10.85
CA SER A 81 3.21 0.74 9.67
C SER A 81 2.05 -0.24 9.91
N LEU A 82 1.03 -0.16 9.08
CA LEU A 82 -0.15 -1.03 9.12
C LEU A 82 0.14 -2.39 8.49
N MET A 83 1.27 -2.50 7.79
CA MET A 83 1.73 -3.70 7.11
C MET A 83 3.18 -4.05 7.48
N ALA A 84 3.49 -5.34 7.59
CA ALA A 84 4.86 -5.79 7.79
C ALA A 84 5.70 -5.54 6.52
N ARG A 85 6.97 -5.15 6.69
CA ARG A 85 7.87 -4.84 5.58
C ARG A 85 8.00 -5.99 4.57
N SER A 86 8.20 -7.22 5.05
CA SER A 86 8.28 -8.41 4.20
C SER A 86 7.03 -8.58 3.34
N GLN A 87 5.86 -8.48 3.96
CA GLN A 87 4.59 -8.59 3.26
C GLN A 87 4.43 -7.48 2.20
N ARG A 88 4.82 -6.24 2.53
CA ARG A 88 4.77 -5.08 1.62
C ARG A 88 5.66 -5.31 0.41
N GLU A 89 6.91 -5.72 0.65
CA GLU A 89 7.86 -6.04 -0.41
C GLU A 89 7.40 -7.22 -1.27
N ASP A 90 6.80 -8.25 -0.67
CA ASP A 90 6.28 -9.42 -1.39
C ASP A 90 5.12 -9.04 -2.31
N MET A 91 4.17 -8.24 -1.83
CA MET A 91 3.06 -7.73 -2.64
C MET A 91 3.55 -6.80 -3.76
N TRP A 92 4.53 -5.94 -3.48
CA TRP A 92 5.15 -5.07 -4.49
C TRP A 92 5.89 -5.88 -5.57
N LYS A 93 6.70 -6.86 -5.17
CA LYS A 93 7.37 -7.77 -6.11
C LYS A 93 6.37 -8.59 -6.93
N ALA A 94 5.28 -9.03 -6.33
CA ALA A 94 4.21 -9.73 -7.03
C ALA A 94 3.54 -8.83 -8.08
N LEU A 95 3.28 -7.57 -7.73
CA LEU A 95 2.76 -6.57 -8.67
C LEU A 95 3.75 -6.35 -9.83
N LEU A 96 5.03 -6.09 -9.54
CA LEU A 96 6.06 -5.90 -10.58
C LEU A 96 6.18 -7.09 -11.54
N ARG A 97 6.15 -8.32 -11.00
CA ARG A 97 6.16 -9.53 -11.83
C ARG A 97 4.93 -9.58 -12.73
N ARG A 98 3.74 -9.31 -12.19
CA ARG A 98 2.50 -9.28 -12.97
C ARG A 98 2.52 -8.22 -14.06
N GLU A 99 3.00 -7.02 -13.74
CA GLU A 99 3.14 -5.90 -14.68
C GLU A 99 4.04 -6.26 -15.87
N ARG A 100 5.16 -6.93 -15.59
CA ARG A 100 6.08 -7.41 -16.62
C ARG A 100 5.49 -8.57 -17.43
N ASP A 101 4.92 -9.56 -16.75
CA ASP A 101 4.54 -10.83 -17.37
C ASP A 101 3.21 -10.71 -18.16
N VAL A 102 2.28 -9.85 -17.71
CA VAL A 102 0.97 -9.64 -18.35
C VAL A 102 0.98 -8.44 -19.30
N PHE A 103 1.60 -7.33 -18.90
CA PHE A 103 1.51 -6.04 -19.62
C PHE A 103 2.82 -5.59 -20.27
N GLY A 104 3.95 -6.26 -19.99
CA GLY A 104 5.26 -5.92 -20.56
C GLY A 104 5.79 -4.53 -20.17
N CYS A 105 5.26 -3.93 -19.10
CA CYS A 105 5.52 -2.54 -18.73
C CYS A 105 6.15 -2.41 -17.33
N ALA A 106 6.86 -1.30 -17.10
CA ALA A 106 7.34 -0.93 -15.78
C ALA A 106 6.18 -0.39 -14.90
N CYS A 107 6.27 -0.63 -13.60
CA CYS A 107 5.34 -0.10 -12.61
C CYS A 107 5.86 1.24 -12.06
N ALA A 108 4.99 2.23 -11.93
CA ALA A 108 5.34 3.53 -11.33
C ALA A 108 5.20 3.55 -9.80
N LEU A 109 4.68 2.48 -9.20
CA LEU A 109 4.42 2.39 -7.76
C LEU A 109 5.66 1.95 -6.98
N TRP A 110 5.85 2.62 -5.85
CA TRP A 110 6.86 2.32 -4.85
C TRP A 110 6.34 1.29 -3.84
N PRO A 111 7.22 0.61 -3.09
CA PRO A 111 6.79 -0.29 -2.02
C PRO A 111 5.83 0.38 -1.03
N GLU A 112 6.06 1.65 -0.69
CA GLU A 112 5.25 2.43 0.25
C GLU A 112 3.82 2.65 -0.26
N ASP A 113 3.65 2.84 -1.58
CA ASP A 113 2.33 3.01 -2.20
C ASP A 113 1.46 1.77 -2.05
N VAL A 114 2.08 0.58 -2.04
CA VAL A 114 1.37 -0.69 -1.82
C VAL A 114 0.70 -0.71 -0.45
N GLU A 115 1.36 -0.18 0.57
CA GLU A 115 0.78 -0.11 1.92
C GLU A 115 -0.42 0.83 1.97
N VAL A 116 -0.32 1.99 1.31
CA VAL A 116 -1.40 2.98 1.21
C VAL A 116 -2.59 2.39 0.46
N LEU A 117 -2.35 1.76 -0.69
CA LEU A 117 -3.39 1.09 -1.48
C LEU A 117 -4.10 0.02 -0.65
N VAL A 118 -3.35 -0.88 -0.03
CA VAL A 118 -3.91 -2.01 0.70
C VAL A 118 -4.68 -1.56 1.94
N ASN A 119 -4.13 -0.64 2.75
CA ASN A 119 -4.73 -0.28 4.03
C ASN A 119 -5.70 0.90 3.94
N SER A 120 -5.34 1.96 3.23
CA SER A 120 -6.12 3.20 3.20
C SER A 120 -7.18 3.18 2.10
N VAL A 121 -6.83 2.71 0.89
CA VAL A 121 -7.77 2.71 -0.25
C VAL A 121 -8.72 1.51 -0.19
N TRP A 122 -8.17 0.31 -0.02
CA TRP A 122 -8.94 -0.94 -0.08
C TRP A 122 -9.33 -1.52 1.29
N GLY A 123 -8.84 -0.96 2.40
CA GLY A 123 -9.20 -1.41 3.74
C GLY A 123 -8.91 -2.89 4.01
N ARG A 124 -7.84 -3.43 3.38
CA ARG A 124 -7.40 -4.83 3.41
C ARG A 124 -8.46 -5.81 2.89
N ARG A 125 -9.27 -5.39 1.91
CA ARG A 125 -10.34 -6.21 1.33
C ARG A 125 -10.28 -6.22 -0.19
N CYS A 126 -10.73 -7.32 -0.78
CA CYS A 126 -10.99 -7.41 -2.20
C CYS A 126 -12.09 -6.42 -2.59
N ALA A 127 -11.82 -5.63 -3.62
CA ALA A 127 -12.73 -4.59 -4.12
C ALA A 127 -14.07 -5.16 -4.63
N LEU A 128 -14.06 -6.40 -5.14
CA LEU A 128 -15.24 -7.04 -5.73
C LEU A 128 -15.90 -8.05 -4.77
N SER A 129 -15.13 -8.98 -4.22
CA SER A 129 -15.68 -10.06 -3.38
C SER A 129 -15.79 -9.70 -1.90
N GLY A 130 -15.10 -8.64 -1.43
CA GLY A 130 -15.07 -8.25 -0.01
C GLY A 130 -14.24 -9.15 0.90
N GLU A 131 -13.58 -10.17 0.34
CA GLU A 131 -12.67 -11.09 1.03
C GLU A 131 -11.52 -10.32 1.69
N CYS A 132 -11.12 -10.72 2.91
CA CYS A 132 -10.09 -10.03 3.67
C CYS A 132 -8.67 -10.51 3.32
N LEU A 133 -7.70 -9.61 3.39
CA LEU A 133 -6.28 -9.94 3.34
C LEU A 133 -5.91 -10.81 4.56
N GLY A 134 -5.35 -11.99 4.31
CA GLY A 134 -5.07 -13.01 5.33
C GLY A 134 -6.21 -14.01 5.56
N GLY A 135 -7.27 -13.96 4.74
CA GLY A 135 -8.29 -14.99 4.68
C GLY A 135 -7.85 -16.22 3.86
N GLU A 136 -8.81 -17.09 3.54
CA GLU A 136 -8.58 -18.32 2.77
C GLU A 136 -8.05 -18.05 1.35
N LYS A 137 -8.46 -16.93 0.75
CA LYS A 137 -8.08 -16.54 -0.61
C LYS A 137 -6.94 -15.53 -0.58
N SER A 138 -5.93 -15.79 -1.42
CA SER A 138 -4.84 -14.84 -1.64
C SER A 138 -5.33 -13.62 -2.43
N LEU A 139 -4.99 -12.43 -1.95
CA LEU A 139 -5.28 -11.16 -2.62
C LEU A 139 -4.04 -10.67 -3.36
N VAL A 140 -4.26 -10.11 -4.55
CA VAL A 140 -3.23 -9.59 -5.44
C VAL A 140 -3.65 -8.22 -5.96
N LEU A 141 -2.66 -7.36 -6.21
CA LEU A 141 -2.87 -6.09 -6.88
C LEU A 141 -2.79 -6.30 -8.38
N THR A 142 -3.72 -5.68 -9.12
CA THR A 142 -3.70 -5.61 -10.59
C THR A 142 -4.22 -4.26 -11.05
N ARG A 143 -4.02 -3.94 -12.33
CA ARG A 143 -4.55 -2.71 -12.94
C ARG A 143 -6.06 -2.78 -13.05
N TRP A 144 -6.74 -1.66 -12.84
CA TRP A 144 -8.15 -1.54 -13.17
C TRP A 144 -8.32 -1.36 -14.67
N GLU A 145 -7.77 -0.30 -15.24
CA GLU A 145 -7.79 -0.04 -16.68
C GLU A 145 -6.48 -0.49 -17.33
N ARG A 146 -6.59 -1.42 -18.28
CA ARG A 146 -5.42 -2.04 -18.95
C ARG A 146 -4.60 -1.05 -19.78
N VAL A 147 -5.24 0.00 -20.27
CA VAL A 147 -4.63 1.03 -21.13
C VAL A 147 -3.62 1.88 -20.37
N TYR A 148 -3.82 2.06 -19.05
CA TYR A 148 -2.96 2.87 -18.21
C TYR A 148 -2.02 2.00 -17.37
N PRO A 149 -0.81 2.49 -17.01
CA PRO A 149 0.09 1.78 -16.12
C PRO A 149 -0.48 1.64 -14.70
N ALA A 150 0.05 0.72 -13.92
CA ALA A 150 -0.26 0.63 -12.49
C ALA A 150 0.17 1.92 -11.79
N SER A 151 -0.80 2.57 -11.15
CA SER A 151 -0.66 3.81 -10.38
C SER A 151 -1.68 3.83 -9.25
N LEU A 152 -1.60 4.81 -8.33
CA LEU A 152 -2.53 4.89 -7.19
C LEU A 152 -3.99 4.98 -7.64
N GLY A 153 -4.25 5.66 -8.77
CA GLY A 153 -5.58 5.80 -9.37
C GLY A 153 -5.98 4.70 -10.34
N ASN A 154 -5.13 3.68 -10.55
CA ASN A 154 -5.41 2.62 -11.51
C ASN A 154 -5.09 1.22 -10.98
N THR A 155 -4.95 1.04 -9.66
CA THR A 155 -4.56 -0.25 -9.08
C THR A 155 -5.62 -0.74 -8.10
N VAL A 156 -6.14 -1.94 -8.35
CA VAL A 156 -7.20 -2.57 -7.56
C VAL A 156 -6.68 -3.79 -6.81
N LEU A 157 -7.21 -4.02 -5.61
CA LEU A 157 -6.95 -5.23 -4.83
C LEU A 157 -8.05 -6.27 -5.09
N LEU A 158 -7.68 -7.41 -5.68
CA LEU A 158 -8.60 -8.49 -6.05
C LEU A 158 -8.14 -9.83 -5.48
N THR A 159 -9.01 -10.83 -5.48
CA THR A 159 -8.55 -12.22 -5.29
C THR A 159 -7.75 -12.65 -6.51
N LYS A 160 -6.79 -13.57 -6.32
CA LYS A 160 -5.95 -14.08 -7.41
C LYS A 160 -6.79 -14.55 -8.62
N GLN A 161 -7.84 -15.32 -8.36
CA GLN A 161 -8.75 -15.82 -9.40
C GLN A 161 -9.43 -14.67 -10.17
N LEU A 162 -10.01 -13.69 -9.45
CA LEU A 162 -10.68 -12.55 -10.10
C LEU A 162 -9.70 -11.69 -10.89
N ALA A 163 -8.46 -11.55 -10.43
CA ALA A 163 -7.43 -10.82 -11.15
C ALA A 163 -7.04 -11.54 -12.45
N GLU A 164 -6.94 -12.87 -12.44
CA GLU A 164 -6.65 -13.66 -13.64
C GLU A 164 -7.81 -13.60 -14.65
N GLU A 165 -9.06 -13.71 -14.17
CA GLU A 165 -10.26 -13.53 -14.99
C GLU A 165 -10.33 -12.11 -15.60
N HIS A 166 -10.01 -11.09 -14.80
CA HIS A 166 -9.96 -9.70 -15.25
C HIS A 166 -8.89 -9.48 -16.33
N ASP A 167 -7.71 -10.05 -16.16
CA ASP A 167 -6.60 -9.89 -17.11
C ASP A 167 -6.80 -10.74 -18.38
N ALA A 168 -7.59 -11.82 -18.32
CA ALA A 168 -7.95 -12.62 -19.49
C ALA A 168 -9.14 -12.06 -20.28
N ALA A 169 -9.96 -11.20 -19.69
CA ALA A 169 -11.16 -10.68 -20.33
C ALA A 169 -10.84 -9.66 -21.45
N ASP A 170 -11.47 -9.83 -22.62
CA ASP A 170 -11.44 -8.85 -23.72
C ASP A 170 -12.16 -7.56 -23.34
N VAL A 171 -13.27 -7.68 -22.62
CA VAL A 171 -13.99 -6.58 -21.99
C VAL A 171 -13.90 -6.77 -20.48
N PRO A 172 -12.89 -6.19 -19.81
CA PRO A 172 -12.88 -6.18 -18.35
C PRO A 172 -14.21 -5.56 -17.90
N PHE A 173 -14.80 -6.09 -16.83
CA PHE A 173 -16.07 -5.63 -16.23
C PHE A 173 -17.39 -6.10 -16.87
N ALA A 174 -17.40 -6.82 -17.99
CA ALA A 174 -18.67 -7.25 -18.61
C ALA A 174 -19.56 -8.12 -17.69
N LEU A 175 -18.94 -8.87 -16.77
CA LEU A 175 -19.61 -9.74 -15.80
C LEU A 175 -19.81 -9.09 -14.42
N ILE A 176 -19.31 -7.86 -14.22
CA ILE A 176 -19.33 -7.18 -12.93
C ILE A 176 -20.54 -6.25 -12.87
N GLU A 177 -21.21 -6.20 -11.71
CA GLU A 177 -22.34 -5.32 -11.50
C GLU A 177 -21.93 -3.84 -11.68
N PRO A 178 -22.66 -3.04 -12.49
CA PRO A 178 -22.24 -1.69 -12.86
C PRO A 178 -22.09 -0.74 -11.66
N GLN A 179 -22.84 -1.00 -10.58
CA GLN A 179 -22.72 -0.22 -9.33
C GLN A 179 -21.38 -0.45 -8.64
N LEU A 180 -20.84 -1.66 -8.69
CA LEU A 180 -19.53 -1.97 -8.11
C LEU A 180 -18.40 -1.37 -8.95
N VAL A 181 -18.53 -1.41 -10.28
CA VAL A 181 -17.58 -0.76 -11.20
C VAL A 181 -17.46 0.73 -10.89
N GLU A 182 -18.61 1.40 -10.72
CA GLU A 182 -18.64 2.83 -10.41
C GLU A 182 -18.07 3.12 -9.01
N ALA A 183 -18.37 2.29 -8.02
CA ALA A 183 -17.78 2.43 -6.68
C ALA A 183 -16.25 2.29 -6.70
N VAL A 184 -15.72 1.33 -7.46
CA VAL A 184 -14.27 1.15 -7.63
C VAL A 184 -13.64 2.37 -8.29
N ARG A 185 -14.25 2.90 -9.36
CA ARG A 185 -13.78 4.14 -10.02
C ARG A 185 -13.76 5.33 -9.07
N GLN A 186 -14.81 5.50 -8.26
CA GLN A 186 -14.87 6.59 -7.27
C GLN A 186 -13.79 6.44 -6.20
N CYS A 187 -13.55 5.23 -5.69
CA CYS A 187 -12.45 4.97 -4.77
C CYS A 187 -11.09 5.31 -5.38
N LEU A 188 -10.83 4.87 -6.60
CA LEU A 188 -9.59 5.16 -7.33
C LEU A 188 -9.39 6.66 -7.57
N ALA A 189 -10.44 7.38 -7.99
CA ALA A 189 -10.40 8.83 -8.17
C ALA A 189 -10.10 9.56 -6.85
N SER A 190 -10.72 9.13 -5.75
CA SER A 190 -10.45 9.71 -4.43
C SER A 190 -9.03 9.45 -3.91
N ALA A 191 -8.44 8.30 -4.26
CA ALA A 191 -7.07 7.96 -3.89
C ALA A 191 -6.07 8.92 -4.56
N VAL A 192 -6.27 9.26 -5.84
CA VAL A 192 -5.42 10.24 -6.53
C VAL A 192 -5.48 11.59 -5.82
N VAL A 193 -6.66 12.09 -5.49
CA VAL A 193 -6.81 13.41 -4.84
C VAL A 193 -6.19 13.45 -3.43
N THR A 194 -6.24 12.34 -2.71
CA THR A 194 -5.77 12.28 -1.31
C THR A 194 -4.24 12.15 -1.21
N PHE A 195 -3.60 11.56 -2.22
CA PHE A 195 -2.18 11.18 -2.17
C PHE A 195 -1.33 11.79 -3.31
N SER A 196 -1.88 12.72 -4.10
CA SER A 196 -1.11 13.59 -5.02
C SER A 196 -0.66 14.86 -4.32
#